data_AF-C5XYY1-F1
#
_entry.id   AF-C5XYY1-F1
#
_cell.length_a   1.000
_cell.length_b   1.000
_cell.length_c   1.000
_cell.angle_alpha   90.00
_cell.angle_beta   90.00
_cell.angle_gamma   90.00
#
_symmetry.space_group_name_H-M   'P 1'
#
loop_
_entity.id
_entity.type
_entity.pdbx_description
1 polymer ?
#
loop_
_entity_poly.entity_id
_entity_poly.type
_entity_poly.pdbx_seq_one_letter_code
_entity_poly.pdbx_strand_id
1 'polypeptide(L)'
;MMSHHLAKRPSDSAATVALPAAKLARDPSSPAFPTNKEATDLPPKTRIFYDILASRTDDDVDATLDKTDIRGVTTVDVEQVHPHAATAFFHWAGHRHLDHDNHSPNSWNLIVDILSTNCLFTRMWETVDSIHSRRLLLLDTFASVFSSLAASPGCCLLKAFMDDMLRYDMTRDTLALNSLLSALCRGDRLDDAHATILVARAEAGTLLDADSYTILLECYEATPDTRAARNVFDKMVRDIGVDLDNVPAYDAFLTTLVSSNSSMALPKAMYYLDFLNRRGCSPGVGERFFRAALAVHLEVGELRGATYLWDKFVGRRGLVRDMEMYNRMIMLQGSLGHGEVIVDYLDDMIFNGLFPNTNTYNVVL
;
A
#
# COMPACT_ATOMS: atom_id res chain seq x y z
N MET A 1 -49.29 20.54 -44.19
CA MET A 1 -49.11 19.92 -45.51
C MET A 1 -47.73 19.28 -45.52
N MET A 2 -47.73 17.94 -45.50
CA MET A 2 -46.66 17.02 -45.89
C MET A 2 -45.21 17.20 -45.39
N SER A 3 -44.91 16.31 -44.44
CA SER A 3 -43.65 15.63 -44.18
C SER A 3 -42.88 15.17 -45.42
N HIS A 4 -41.55 15.37 -45.43
CA HIS A 4 -40.61 14.46 -46.07
C HIS A 4 -39.40 14.21 -45.16
N HIS A 5 -39.34 12.98 -44.66
CA HIS A 5 -38.22 12.38 -43.96
C HIS A 5 -37.03 12.17 -44.90
N LEU A 6 -35.86 12.69 -44.54
CA LEU A 6 -34.56 12.21 -45.00
C LEU A 6 -33.75 11.81 -43.77
N ALA A 7 -33.63 10.51 -43.55
CA ALA A 7 -32.87 9.92 -42.47
C ALA A 7 -31.36 10.16 -42.67
N LYS A 8 -30.75 10.95 -41.78
CA LYS A 8 -29.29 11.00 -41.60
C LYS A 8 -28.89 9.93 -40.59
N ARG A 9 -27.97 9.05 -41.01
CA ARG A 9 -27.29 8.05 -40.16
C ARG A 9 -26.54 8.77 -39.03
N PRO A 10 -26.58 8.27 -37.77
CA PRO A 10 -25.72 8.80 -36.72
C PRO A 10 -24.29 8.30 -36.93
N SER A 11 -23.36 9.25 -36.96
CA SER A 11 -21.93 9.04 -36.88
C SER A 11 -21.53 8.55 -35.50
N ASP A 12 -20.71 7.49 -35.45
CA ASP A 12 -20.13 6.93 -34.23
C ASP A 12 -19.37 8.01 -33.42
N SER A 13 -19.96 8.43 -32.31
CA SER A 13 -19.25 9.14 -31.25
C SER A 13 -18.48 8.12 -30.44
N ALA A 14 -17.15 8.16 -30.54
CA ALA A 14 -16.24 7.38 -29.70
C ALA A 14 -16.51 7.72 -28.22
N ALA A 15 -17.17 6.79 -27.52
CA ALA A 15 -17.30 6.81 -26.08
C ALA A 15 -15.96 6.37 -25.48
N THR A 16 -15.21 7.32 -24.94
CA THR A 16 -14.05 7.07 -24.10
C THR A 16 -14.53 6.48 -22.77
N VAL A 17 -14.60 5.15 -22.68
CA VAL A 17 -14.84 4.44 -21.42
C VAL A 17 -13.51 4.30 -20.70
N ALA A 18 -13.39 4.99 -19.57
CA ALA A 18 -12.31 4.81 -18.60
C ALA A 18 -12.37 3.40 -17.99
N LEU A 19 -11.20 2.76 -17.80
CA LEU A 19 -11.06 1.53 -17.00
C LEU A 19 -10.28 1.85 -15.72
N PRO A 20 -10.70 1.34 -14.54
CA PRO A 20 -10.10 1.69 -13.25
C PRO A 20 -8.81 0.91 -12.99
N ALA A 21 -7.78 1.59 -12.49
CA ALA A 21 -6.57 0.98 -11.95
C ALA A 21 -6.90 0.25 -10.63
N ALA A 22 -7.11 -1.06 -10.69
CA ALA A 22 -7.24 -1.91 -9.52
C ALA A 22 -5.86 -2.39 -9.05
N LYS A 23 -5.26 -1.70 -8.09
CA LYS A 23 -4.22 -2.28 -7.22
C LYS A 23 -4.90 -3.32 -6.32
N LEU A 24 -4.88 -4.59 -6.72
CA LEU A 24 -5.20 -5.70 -5.82
C LEU A 24 -4.00 -5.91 -4.89
N ALA A 25 -4.18 -5.57 -3.61
CA ALA A 25 -3.26 -5.99 -2.56
C ALA A 25 -3.24 -7.53 -2.49
N ARG A 26 -2.09 -8.13 -2.75
CA ARG A 26 -1.89 -9.59 -2.67
C ARG A 26 -1.44 -9.97 -1.26
N ASP A 27 -1.99 -11.06 -0.74
CA ASP A 27 -1.60 -11.65 0.55
C ASP A 27 -0.16 -12.21 0.46
N PRO A 28 0.77 -11.78 1.34
CA PRO A 28 2.18 -12.16 1.29
C PRO A 28 2.46 -13.65 1.58
N SER A 29 1.46 -14.43 2.00
CA SER A 29 1.60 -15.86 2.33
C SER A 29 1.23 -16.83 1.20
N SER A 30 0.65 -16.34 0.09
CA SER A 30 0.26 -17.18 -1.04
C SER A 30 1.40 -17.32 -2.05
N PRO A 31 1.77 -18.55 -2.50
CA PRO A 31 2.70 -18.67 -3.62
C PRO A 31 2.13 -17.95 -4.84
N ALA A 32 2.89 -17.02 -5.40
CA ALA A 32 2.45 -16.13 -6.48
C ALA A 32 2.01 -16.88 -7.76
N PHE A 33 2.36 -18.17 -7.87
CA PHE A 33 2.01 -19.04 -8.98
C PHE A 33 1.59 -20.44 -8.54
N PRO A 34 0.60 -21.04 -9.24
CA PRO A 34 0.24 -22.43 -9.08
C PRO A 34 1.45 -23.35 -9.23
N THR A 35 1.62 -24.31 -8.31
CA THR A 35 2.56 -25.42 -8.53
C THR A 35 2.12 -26.20 -9.78
N ASN A 36 3.05 -26.92 -10.42
CA ASN A 36 2.93 -27.70 -11.67
C ASN A 36 1.70 -28.67 -11.78
N LYS A 37 0.81 -28.71 -10.78
CA LYS A 37 -0.44 -29.48 -10.74
C LYS A 37 -1.71 -28.65 -10.94
N GLU A 38 -1.63 -27.31 -10.94
CA GLU A 38 -2.78 -26.39 -11.13
C GLU A 38 -2.85 -25.78 -12.54
N ALA A 39 -1.99 -26.21 -13.46
CA ALA A 39 -1.91 -25.72 -14.85
C ALA A 39 -3.12 -26.07 -15.75
N THR A 40 -4.20 -26.61 -15.18
CA THR A 40 -5.38 -27.07 -15.93
C THR A 40 -6.40 -25.98 -16.24
N ASP A 41 -6.36 -24.82 -15.56
CA ASP A 41 -7.32 -23.71 -15.74
C ASP A 41 -6.71 -22.46 -16.42
N LEU A 42 -5.51 -22.58 -17.00
CA LEU A 42 -4.84 -21.46 -17.66
C LEU A 42 -5.40 -21.21 -19.08
N PRO A 43 -5.50 -19.94 -19.52
CA PRO A 43 -5.87 -19.62 -20.90
C PRO A 43 -4.98 -20.35 -21.93
N PRO A 44 -5.50 -20.72 -23.11
CA PRO A 44 -4.78 -21.55 -24.08
C PRO A 44 -3.41 -20.98 -24.50
N LYS A 45 -3.30 -19.65 -24.59
CA LYS A 45 -2.04 -18.95 -24.88
C LYS A 45 -1.01 -19.18 -23.77
N THR A 46 -1.42 -18.97 -22.52
CA THR A 46 -0.60 -19.16 -21.32
C THR A 46 -0.11 -20.60 -21.16
N ARG A 47 -0.92 -21.59 -21.55
CA ARG A 47 -0.54 -23.00 -21.52
C ARG A 47 0.51 -23.36 -22.57
N ILE A 48 0.38 -22.82 -23.80
CA ILE A 48 1.38 -23.01 -24.87
C ILE A 48 2.72 -22.40 -24.44
N PHE A 49 2.70 -21.22 -23.80
CA PHE A 49 3.91 -20.64 -23.22
C PHE A 49 4.49 -21.53 -22.12
N TYR A 50 3.66 -22.04 -21.22
CA TYR A 50 4.08 -22.94 -20.15
C TYR A 50 4.78 -24.20 -20.70
N ASP A 51 4.21 -24.83 -21.74
CA ASP A 51 4.74 -26.04 -22.35
C ASP A 51 6.08 -25.81 -23.07
N ILE A 52 6.23 -24.66 -23.77
CA ILE A 52 7.49 -24.29 -24.48
C ILE A 52 8.61 -23.96 -23.49
N LEU A 53 8.26 -23.41 -22.33
CA LEU A 53 9.24 -22.92 -21.36
C LEU A 53 9.60 -23.97 -20.30
N ALA A 54 8.71 -24.95 -20.08
CA ALA A 54 8.97 -26.13 -19.26
C ALA A 54 9.87 -27.17 -19.95
N SER A 55 10.02 -27.13 -21.28
CA SER A 55 10.72 -28.17 -22.05
C SER A 55 12.24 -28.18 -21.90
N ARG A 56 12.87 -27.23 -21.17
CA ARG A 56 14.33 -27.16 -20.87
C ARG A 56 15.19 -27.66 -22.02
N THR A 57 15.05 -27.05 -23.19
CA THR A 57 16.02 -27.20 -24.27
C THR A 57 16.85 -25.92 -24.32
N ASP A 58 18.17 -26.06 -24.16
CA ASP A 58 19.14 -24.98 -24.46
C ASP A 58 19.11 -24.55 -25.95
N ASP A 59 18.25 -25.19 -26.76
CA ASP A 59 17.92 -24.79 -28.12
C ASP A 59 16.88 -23.67 -28.16
N ASP A 60 17.34 -22.55 -28.71
CA ASP A 60 16.64 -21.38 -29.25
C ASP A 60 15.12 -21.29 -28.96
N VAL A 61 14.80 -20.77 -27.77
CA VAL A 61 13.44 -20.44 -27.33
C VAL A 61 12.76 -19.51 -28.34
N ASP A 62 13.51 -18.62 -29.00
CA ASP A 62 13.00 -17.69 -29.99
C ASP A 62 12.52 -18.42 -31.26
N ALA A 63 13.30 -19.39 -31.77
CA ALA A 63 12.90 -20.22 -32.91
C ALA A 63 11.68 -21.12 -32.61
N THR A 64 11.42 -21.42 -31.35
CA THR A 64 10.26 -22.20 -30.91
C THR A 64 9.02 -21.31 -30.76
N LEU A 65 9.18 -20.08 -30.24
CA LEU A 65 8.13 -19.07 -30.19
C LEU A 65 7.74 -18.57 -31.59
N ASP A 66 8.70 -18.44 -32.51
CA ASP A 66 8.47 -18.05 -33.91
C ASP A 66 7.58 -19.04 -34.69
N LYS A 67 7.55 -20.30 -34.27
CA LYS A 67 6.70 -21.34 -34.87
C LYS A 67 5.26 -21.30 -34.34
N THR A 68 4.98 -20.47 -33.33
CA THR A 68 3.64 -20.30 -32.77
C THR A 68 2.94 -19.11 -33.41
N ASP A 69 1.72 -19.30 -33.92
CA ASP A 69 0.93 -18.23 -34.58
C ASP A 69 0.22 -17.34 -33.54
N ILE A 70 0.95 -16.87 -32.53
CA ILE A 70 0.39 -16.05 -31.44
C ILE A 70 0.39 -14.58 -31.87
N ARG A 71 -0.80 -14.04 -32.12
CA ARG A 71 -1.02 -12.62 -32.42
C ARG A 71 -1.70 -11.89 -31.27
N GLY A 72 -1.39 -10.59 -31.13
CA GLY A 72 -2.03 -9.69 -30.17
C GLY A 72 -1.69 -10.05 -28.72
N VAL A 73 -0.41 -9.96 -28.37
CA VAL A 73 0.07 -10.07 -26.98
C VAL A 73 -0.36 -8.82 -26.22
N THR A 74 -1.02 -9.02 -25.10
CA THR A 74 -1.43 -7.95 -24.18
C THR A 74 -0.56 -7.96 -22.92
N THR A 75 -0.60 -6.88 -22.14
CA THR A 75 0.12 -6.81 -20.85
C THR A 75 -0.32 -7.89 -19.86
N VAL A 76 -1.59 -8.30 -19.94
CA VAL A 76 -2.17 -9.37 -19.11
C VAL A 76 -1.58 -10.74 -19.45
N ASP A 77 -1.23 -10.97 -20.72
CA ASP A 77 -0.59 -12.23 -21.13
C ASP A 77 0.81 -12.35 -20.50
N VAL A 78 1.57 -11.25 -20.41
CA VAL A 78 2.91 -11.19 -19.78
C VAL A 78 2.86 -11.48 -18.29
N GLU A 79 1.86 -10.93 -17.58
CA GLU A 79 1.66 -11.12 -16.14
C GLU A 79 1.36 -12.58 -15.74
N GLN A 80 0.86 -13.39 -16.69
CA GLN A 80 0.55 -14.81 -16.47
C GLN A 80 1.69 -15.76 -16.90
N VAL A 81 2.76 -15.26 -17.52
CA VAL A 81 3.92 -16.08 -17.91
C VAL A 81 4.76 -16.41 -16.68
N HIS A 82 5.27 -17.65 -16.61
CA HIS A 82 6.18 -18.08 -15.54
C HIS A 82 7.38 -17.10 -15.41
N PRO A 83 7.86 -16.75 -14.21
CA PRO A 83 8.89 -15.71 -14.02
C PRO A 83 10.20 -15.94 -14.80
N HIS A 84 10.60 -17.21 -14.97
CA HIS A 84 11.80 -17.59 -15.74
C HIS A 84 11.61 -17.43 -17.26
N ALA A 85 10.36 -17.37 -17.70
CA ALA A 85 9.95 -17.25 -19.08
C ALA A 85 9.57 -15.82 -19.47
N ALA A 86 9.25 -14.98 -18.48
CA ALA A 86 8.85 -13.59 -18.68
C ALA A 86 9.93 -12.79 -19.43
N THR A 87 11.21 -13.01 -19.13
CA THR A 87 12.33 -12.35 -19.83
C THR A 87 12.46 -12.79 -21.29
N ALA A 88 12.43 -14.11 -21.55
CA ALA A 88 12.51 -14.65 -22.90
C ALA A 88 11.34 -14.17 -23.76
N PHE A 89 10.13 -14.20 -23.22
CA PHE A 89 8.94 -13.69 -23.90
C PHE A 89 9.01 -12.18 -24.16
N PHE A 90 9.50 -11.42 -23.18
CA PHE A 90 9.65 -9.98 -23.31
C PHE A 90 10.61 -9.62 -24.45
N HIS A 91 11.79 -10.24 -24.49
CA HIS A 91 12.76 -10.05 -25.58
C HIS A 91 12.20 -10.51 -26.94
N TRP A 92 11.53 -11.67 -27.00
CA TRP A 92 10.90 -12.13 -28.23
C TRP A 92 9.85 -11.14 -28.75
N ALA A 93 8.96 -10.67 -27.87
CA ALA A 93 7.92 -9.71 -28.22
C ALA A 93 8.52 -8.37 -28.69
N GLY A 94 9.61 -7.95 -28.05
CA GLY A 94 10.44 -6.84 -28.48
C GLY A 94 10.92 -7.05 -29.90
N HIS A 95 11.81 -7.99 -30.14
CA HIS A 95 12.41 -8.26 -31.44
C HIS A 95 11.42 -8.45 -32.60
N ARG A 96 10.26 -9.06 -32.36
CA ARG A 96 9.27 -9.35 -33.42
C ARG A 96 8.28 -8.23 -33.70
N HIS A 97 7.87 -7.49 -32.67
CA HIS A 97 6.72 -6.61 -32.75
C HIS A 97 7.03 -5.15 -32.42
N LEU A 98 8.23 -4.85 -31.93
CA LEU A 98 8.68 -3.50 -31.60
C LEU A 98 10.06 -3.30 -32.22
N ASP A 99 10.27 -2.25 -33.01
CA ASP A 99 11.55 -2.01 -33.71
C ASP A 99 12.77 -2.07 -32.75
N HIS A 100 13.40 -3.25 -32.65
CA HIS A 100 14.53 -3.54 -31.77
C HIS A 100 14.28 -3.36 -30.26
N ASP A 101 13.35 -4.11 -29.68
CA ASP A 101 13.08 -4.15 -28.23
C ASP A 101 12.62 -2.81 -27.64
N ASN A 102 11.98 -1.95 -28.43
CA ASN A 102 11.56 -0.62 -27.99
C ASN A 102 10.31 -0.65 -27.08
N HIS A 103 10.40 -1.38 -25.97
CA HIS A 103 9.36 -1.43 -24.95
C HIS A 103 9.30 -0.14 -24.14
N SER A 104 8.09 0.18 -23.67
CA SER A 104 7.88 1.31 -22.76
C SER A 104 8.59 1.08 -21.41
N PRO A 105 8.98 2.15 -20.68
CA PRO A 105 9.51 2.04 -19.33
C PRO A 105 8.63 1.22 -18.37
N ASN A 106 7.31 1.34 -18.51
CA ASN A 106 6.35 0.59 -17.69
C ASN A 106 6.42 -0.92 -17.95
N SER A 107 6.60 -1.32 -19.21
CA SER A 107 6.73 -2.73 -19.58
C SER A 107 8.02 -3.33 -19.02
N TRP A 108 9.11 -2.57 -19.03
CA TRP A 108 10.37 -2.94 -18.40
C TRP A 108 10.25 -3.05 -16.87
N ASN A 109 9.59 -2.08 -16.23
CA ASN A 109 9.33 -2.11 -14.79
C ASN A 109 8.50 -3.32 -14.38
N LEU A 110 7.53 -3.73 -15.20
CA LEU A 110 6.73 -4.93 -14.96
C LEU A 110 7.62 -6.19 -14.95
N ILE A 111 8.58 -6.32 -15.87
CA ILE A 111 9.51 -7.45 -15.86
C ILE A 111 10.39 -7.42 -14.63
N VAL A 112 10.90 -6.24 -14.23
CA VAL A 112 11.66 -6.11 -12.99
C VAL A 112 10.81 -6.53 -11.80
N ASP A 113 9.55 -6.11 -11.71
CA ASP A 113 8.63 -6.46 -10.64
C ASP A 113 8.30 -7.96 -10.59
N ILE A 114 8.08 -8.60 -11.74
CA ILE A 114 7.88 -10.05 -11.83
C ILE A 114 9.14 -10.79 -11.38
N LEU A 115 10.32 -10.39 -11.83
CA LEU A 115 11.57 -11.05 -11.43
C LEU A 115 11.89 -10.82 -9.95
N SER A 116 11.63 -9.61 -9.46
CA SER A 116 11.90 -9.21 -8.08
C SER A 116 10.99 -9.95 -7.10
N THR A 117 9.68 -10.01 -7.37
CA THR A 117 8.69 -10.73 -6.55
C THR A 117 8.93 -12.26 -6.51
N ASN A 118 9.67 -12.81 -7.47
CA ASN A 118 10.03 -14.23 -7.53
C ASN A 118 11.49 -14.50 -7.09
N CYS A 119 12.16 -13.50 -6.51
CA CYS A 119 13.53 -13.58 -6.01
C CYS A 119 14.56 -14.02 -7.07
N LEU A 120 14.29 -13.77 -8.36
CA LEU A 120 15.20 -14.06 -9.46
C LEU A 120 16.23 -12.94 -9.63
N PHE A 121 17.00 -12.66 -8.57
CA PHE A 121 17.85 -11.46 -8.47
C PHE A 121 18.87 -11.32 -9.59
N THR A 122 19.51 -12.41 -10.04
CA THR A 122 20.47 -12.34 -11.15
C THR A 122 19.81 -11.81 -12.43
N ARG A 123 18.66 -12.38 -12.80
CA ARG A 123 17.90 -11.95 -13.99
C ARG A 123 17.31 -10.55 -13.82
N MET A 124 16.88 -10.23 -12.60
CA MET A 124 16.39 -8.89 -12.26
C MET A 124 17.49 -7.84 -12.51
N TRP A 125 18.71 -8.05 -12.00
CA TRP A 125 19.82 -7.13 -12.21
C TRP A 125 20.29 -7.07 -13.67
N GLU A 126 20.30 -8.20 -14.41
CA GLU A 126 20.51 -8.21 -15.87
C GLU A 126 19.48 -7.34 -16.61
N THR A 127 18.22 -7.40 -16.17
CA THR A 127 17.14 -6.57 -16.72
C THR A 127 17.36 -5.09 -16.38
N VAL A 128 17.74 -4.77 -15.14
CA VAL A 128 18.08 -3.40 -14.71
C VAL A 128 19.26 -2.85 -15.52
N ASP A 129 20.31 -3.65 -15.77
CA ASP A 129 21.44 -3.28 -16.66
C ASP A 129 20.96 -2.93 -18.08
N SER A 130 20.04 -3.72 -18.64
CA SER A 130 19.46 -3.48 -19.96
C SER A 130 18.64 -2.18 -20.00
N ILE A 131 17.78 -1.95 -19.00
CA ILE A 131 16.96 -0.72 -18.87
C ILE A 131 17.86 0.51 -18.74
N HIS A 132 18.94 0.41 -17.97
CA HIS A 132 19.91 1.48 -17.78
C HIS A 132 20.62 1.85 -19.09
N SER A 133 21.09 0.86 -19.85
CA SER A 133 21.76 1.10 -21.15
C SER A 133 20.87 1.87 -22.15
N ARG A 134 19.55 1.75 -21.98
CA ARG A 134 18.51 2.41 -22.78
C ARG A 134 18.07 3.76 -22.21
N ARG A 135 18.55 4.13 -21.03
CA ARG A 135 18.15 5.35 -20.29
C ARG A 135 16.66 5.41 -19.94
N LEU A 136 16.06 4.25 -19.64
CA LEU A 136 14.63 4.11 -19.31
C LEU A 136 14.39 3.80 -17.84
N LEU A 137 15.42 3.92 -16.99
CA LEU A 137 15.38 3.54 -15.59
C LEU A 137 14.63 4.61 -14.78
N LEU A 138 13.69 4.16 -13.93
CA LEU A 138 12.83 5.03 -13.13
C LEU A 138 12.97 4.70 -11.64
N LEU A 139 12.51 5.61 -10.79
CA LEU A 139 12.46 5.33 -9.36
C LEU A 139 11.56 4.14 -9.03
N ASP A 140 10.46 3.96 -9.79
CA ASP A 140 9.57 2.80 -9.66
C ASP A 140 10.31 1.48 -9.85
N THR A 141 11.32 1.42 -10.74
CA THR A 141 12.18 0.26 -10.93
C THR A 141 12.87 -0.11 -9.62
N PHE A 142 13.46 0.89 -8.95
CA PHE A 142 14.12 0.71 -7.66
C PHE A 142 13.15 0.46 -6.51
N ALA A 143 11.92 0.99 -6.56
CA ALA A 143 10.89 0.69 -5.56
C ALA A 143 10.50 -0.80 -5.58
N SER A 144 10.37 -1.41 -6.77
CA SER A 144 10.16 -2.86 -6.91
C SER A 144 11.38 -3.66 -6.44
N VAL A 145 12.60 -3.20 -6.76
CA VAL A 145 13.84 -3.83 -6.25
C VAL A 145 13.88 -3.78 -4.71
N PHE A 146 13.66 -2.63 -4.09
CA PHE A 146 13.65 -2.50 -2.62
C PHE A 146 12.59 -3.39 -1.99
N SER A 147 11.38 -3.42 -2.53
CA SER A 147 10.29 -4.26 -2.01
C SER A 147 10.66 -5.74 -2.02
N SER A 148 11.27 -6.23 -3.10
CA SER A 148 11.74 -7.62 -3.17
C SER A 148 12.88 -7.97 -2.22
N LEU A 149 13.85 -7.06 -2.09
CA LEU A 149 14.98 -7.23 -1.20
C LEU A 149 14.55 -7.16 0.27
N ALA A 150 13.53 -6.37 0.60
CA ALA A 150 12.94 -6.31 1.94
C ALA A 150 12.31 -7.65 2.33
N ALA A 151 11.60 -8.29 1.40
CA ALA A 151 10.95 -9.59 1.61
C ALA A 151 11.95 -10.76 1.67
N SER A 152 13.20 -10.56 1.25
CA SER A 152 14.22 -11.61 1.16
C SER A 152 15.23 -11.54 2.32
N PRO A 153 15.30 -12.56 3.19
CA PRO A 153 16.24 -12.57 4.31
C PRO A 153 17.69 -12.47 3.86
N GLY A 154 18.48 -11.61 4.50
CA GLY A 154 19.92 -11.45 4.24
C GLY A 154 20.28 -10.48 3.11
N CYS A 155 19.31 -9.95 2.36
CA CYS A 155 19.56 -8.89 1.39
C CYS A 155 19.85 -7.55 2.09
N CYS A 156 20.85 -6.80 1.63
CA CYS A 156 21.20 -5.49 2.17
C CYS A 156 20.59 -4.38 1.31
N LEU A 157 19.46 -3.82 1.75
CA LEU A 157 18.82 -2.73 1.00
C LEU A 157 19.61 -1.42 1.08
N LEU A 158 20.36 -1.22 2.17
CA LEU A 158 21.25 -0.08 2.27
C LEU A 158 22.29 -0.08 1.15
N LYS A 159 22.82 -1.26 0.78
CA LYS A 159 23.72 -1.40 -0.37
C LYS A 159 23.01 -1.02 -1.67
N ALA A 160 21.78 -1.50 -1.87
CA ALA A 160 21.00 -1.16 -3.06
C ALA A 160 20.76 0.36 -3.19
N PHE A 161 20.53 1.05 -2.07
CA PHE A 161 20.35 2.50 -2.05
C PHE A 161 21.66 3.28 -2.19
N MET A 162 22.72 2.85 -1.52
CA MET A 162 23.98 3.59 -1.46
C MET A 162 24.86 3.36 -2.68
N ASP A 163 24.99 2.10 -3.10
CA ASP A 163 25.93 1.71 -4.15
C ASP A 163 25.21 1.52 -5.49
N ASP A 164 24.15 0.70 -5.51
CA ASP A 164 23.52 0.31 -6.77
C ASP A 164 22.80 1.50 -7.42
N MET A 165 22.03 2.32 -6.68
CA MET A 165 21.43 3.54 -7.25
C MET A 165 22.48 4.48 -7.87
N LEU A 166 23.63 4.68 -7.21
CA LEU A 166 24.72 5.50 -7.77
C LEU A 166 25.33 4.88 -9.02
N ARG A 167 25.49 3.56 -9.05
CA ARG A 167 26.00 2.82 -10.22
C ARG A 167 25.11 3.01 -11.45
N TYR A 168 23.81 3.19 -11.24
CA TYR A 168 22.81 3.38 -12.30
C TYR A 168 22.42 4.86 -12.52
N ASP A 169 23.26 5.80 -12.08
CA ASP A 169 23.05 7.25 -12.22
C ASP A 169 21.71 7.77 -11.63
N MET A 170 21.14 7.04 -10.65
CA MET A 170 19.90 7.42 -9.98
C MET A 170 20.15 8.32 -8.77
N THR A 171 19.24 9.27 -8.54
CA THR A 171 19.30 10.18 -7.38
C THR A 171 18.88 9.47 -6.10
N ARG A 172 19.65 9.69 -5.03
CA ARG A 172 19.32 9.25 -3.67
C ARG A 172 18.55 10.32 -2.92
N ASP A 173 17.54 10.90 -3.56
CA ASP A 173 16.72 11.97 -2.99
C ASP A 173 15.75 11.46 -1.93
N THR A 174 14.99 12.37 -1.33
CA THR A 174 14.03 12.04 -0.27
C THR A 174 12.92 11.10 -0.76
N LEU A 175 12.51 11.20 -2.02
CA LEU A 175 11.51 10.30 -2.60
C LEU A 175 12.04 8.87 -2.72
N ALA A 176 13.30 8.72 -3.13
CA ALA A 176 13.97 7.43 -3.13
C ALA A 176 14.12 6.83 -1.73
N LEU A 177 14.49 7.67 -0.75
CA LEU A 177 14.55 7.27 0.66
C LEU A 177 13.16 6.83 1.18
N ASN A 178 12.09 7.55 0.85
CA ASN A 178 10.72 7.19 1.25
C ASN A 178 10.28 5.84 0.65
N SER A 179 10.66 5.58 -0.60
CA SER A 179 10.40 4.28 -1.26
C SER A 179 11.11 3.13 -0.53
N LEU A 180 12.37 3.34 -0.16
CA LEU A 180 13.16 2.38 0.60
C LEU A 180 12.64 2.17 2.02
N LEU A 181 12.32 3.24 2.75
CA LEU A 181 11.75 3.17 4.09
C LEU A 181 10.44 2.40 4.06
N SER A 182 9.58 2.67 3.07
CA SER A 182 8.31 1.93 2.90
C SER A 182 8.55 0.44 2.70
N ALA A 183 9.55 0.05 1.90
CA ALA A 183 9.90 -1.35 1.69
C ALA A 183 10.42 -2.00 2.99
N LEU A 184 11.34 -1.35 3.70
CA LEU A 184 11.87 -1.83 4.99
C LEU A 184 10.78 -2.00 6.04
N CYS A 185 9.84 -1.05 6.13
CA CYS A 185 8.72 -1.11 7.05
C CYS A 185 7.79 -2.29 6.75
N ARG A 186 7.46 -2.53 5.47
CA ARG A 186 6.66 -3.70 5.07
C ARG A 186 7.36 -5.03 5.32
N GLY A 187 8.70 -5.04 5.28
CA GLY A 187 9.51 -6.21 5.60
C GLY A 187 9.76 -6.45 7.09
N ASP A 188 9.18 -5.64 7.98
CA ASP A 188 9.45 -5.66 9.43
C ASP A 188 10.95 -5.49 9.77
N ARG A 189 11.65 -4.66 8.99
CA ARG A 189 13.10 -4.39 9.13
C ARG A 189 13.36 -2.99 9.67
N LEU A 190 12.73 -2.66 10.79
CA LEU A 190 12.80 -1.33 11.42
C LEU A 190 14.22 -0.92 11.83
N ASP A 191 15.04 -1.85 12.31
CA ASP A 191 16.44 -1.57 12.67
C ASP A 191 17.25 -1.12 11.45
N ASP A 192 17.05 -1.77 10.30
CA ASP A 192 17.68 -1.39 9.04
C ASP A 192 17.15 -0.04 8.54
N ALA A 193 15.87 0.27 8.77
CA ALA A 193 15.31 1.58 8.46
C ALA A 193 16.02 2.69 9.24
N HIS A 194 16.24 2.51 10.55
CA HIS A 194 16.99 3.47 11.37
C HIS A 194 18.44 3.61 10.91
N ALA A 195 19.13 2.50 10.65
CA ALA A 195 20.49 2.51 10.14
C ALA A 195 20.56 3.27 8.80
N THR A 196 19.60 3.02 7.91
CA THR A 196 19.54 3.67 6.60
C THR A 196 19.33 5.17 6.70
N ILE A 197 18.50 5.65 7.62
CA ILE A 197 18.31 7.10 7.85
C ILE A 197 19.61 7.77 8.27
N LEU A 198 20.40 7.12 9.15
CA LEU A 198 21.67 7.67 9.62
C LEU A 198 22.67 7.78 8.47
N VAL A 199 22.80 6.72 7.66
CA VAL A 199 23.73 6.67 6.54
C VAL A 199 23.29 7.60 5.41
N ALA A 200 22.03 7.60 5.02
CA ALA A 200 21.49 8.49 3.99
C ALA A 200 21.73 9.96 4.35
N ARG A 201 21.50 10.35 5.61
CA ARG A 201 21.77 11.72 6.05
C ARG A 201 23.25 12.08 6.04
N ALA A 202 24.12 11.18 6.47
CA ALA A 202 25.55 11.43 6.59
C ALA A 202 26.28 11.42 5.24
N GLU A 203 25.92 10.51 4.34
CA GLU A 203 26.67 10.21 3.12
C GLU A 203 25.95 10.60 1.83
N ALA A 204 24.62 10.63 1.82
CA ALA A 204 23.83 11.11 0.69
C ALA A 204 23.35 12.56 0.86
N GLY A 205 23.42 13.10 2.09
CA GLY A 205 22.85 14.41 2.42
C GLY A 205 21.33 14.44 2.37
N THR A 206 20.67 13.28 2.32
CA THR A 206 19.23 13.15 2.16
C THR A 206 18.54 13.43 3.50
N LEU A 207 17.61 14.38 3.49
CA LEU A 207 16.81 14.74 4.65
C LEU A 207 15.45 14.05 4.60
N LEU A 208 14.89 13.82 5.78
CA LEU A 208 13.53 13.31 5.96
C LEU A 208 12.54 14.45 5.69
N ASP A 209 11.42 14.12 5.04
CA ASP A 209 10.27 15.01 4.88
C ASP A 209 9.07 14.51 5.70
N ALA A 210 7.92 15.17 5.54
CA ALA A 210 6.68 14.79 6.20
C ALA A 210 6.32 13.32 5.93
N ASP A 211 6.40 12.88 4.67
CA ASP A 211 6.10 11.51 4.25
C ASP A 211 7.05 10.50 4.87
N SER A 212 8.35 10.83 4.99
CA SER A 212 9.32 9.97 5.67
C SER A 212 8.88 9.65 7.10
N TYR A 213 8.44 10.67 7.85
CA TYR A 213 7.99 10.48 9.23
C TYR A 213 6.65 9.76 9.31
N THR A 214 5.75 10.00 8.36
CA THR A 214 4.49 9.26 8.22
C THR A 214 4.75 7.77 8.08
N ILE A 215 5.62 7.38 7.14
CA ILE A 215 5.99 5.98 6.90
C ILE A 215 6.51 5.32 8.18
N LEU A 216 7.39 6.00 8.92
CA LEU A 216 7.94 5.47 10.17
C LEU A 216 6.87 5.30 11.25
N LEU A 217 5.97 6.28 11.40
CA LEU A 217 4.90 6.23 12.41
C LEU A 217 3.84 5.18 12.08
N GLU A 218 3.48 5.02 10.81
CA GLU A 218 2.61 3.93 10.34
C GLU A 218 3.27 2.56 10.55
N CYS A 219 4.58 2.44 10.38
CA CYS A 219 5.28 1.20 10.70
C CYS A 219 5.20 0.85 12.19
N TYR A 220 5.37 1.84 13.08
CA TYR A 220 5.22 1.63 14.52
C TYR A 220 3.78 1.38 14.97
N GLU A 221 2.80 1.74 14.16
CA GLU A 221 1.40 1.35 14.38
C GLU A 221 1.23 -0.16 14.18
N ALA A 222 1.85 -0.73 13.14
CA ALA A 222 1.81 -2.17 12.86
C ALA A 222 2.63 -2.99 13.87
N THR A 223 3.75 -2.45 14.35
CA THR A 223 4.58 -3.05 15.40
C THR A 223 4.60 -2.13 16.63
N PRO A 224 3.64 -2.26 17.56
CA PRO A 224 3.35 -1.25 18.59
C PRO A 224 4.47 -1.08 19.63
N ASP A 225 5.51 -0.33 19.26
CA ASP A 225 6.53 0.23 20.15
C ASP A 225 6.27 1.72 20.38
N THR A 226 5.52 1.99 21.45
CA THR A 226 5.19 3.37 21.85
C THR A 226 6.39 4.25 22.19
N ARG A 227 7.50 3.67 22.66
CA ARG A 227 8.68 4.45 23.03
C ARG A 227 9.37 4.94 21.77
N ALA A 228 9.56 4.05 20.80
CA ALA A 228 10.16 4.39 19.53
C ALA A 228 9.28 5.35 18.72
N ALA A 229 7.96 5.10 18.66
CA ALA A 229 7.00 6.00 18.01
C ALA A 229 7.08 7.43 18.58
N ARG A 230 7.17 7.57 19.91
CA ARG A 230 7.34 8.89 20.55
C ARG A 230 8.64 9.57 20.15
N ASN A 231 9.75 8.84 20.13
CA ASN A 231 11.04 9.41 19.73
C ASN A 231 11.01 9.88 18.27
N VAL A 232 10.33 9.15 17.37
CA VAL A 232 10.14 9.55 15.97
C VAL A 232 9.26 10.79 15.89
N PHE A 233 8.14 10.85 16.60
CA PHE A 233 7.27 12.02 16.66
C PHE A 233 8.00 13.27 17.19
N ASP A 234 8.74 13.14 18.30
CA ASP A 234 9.51 14.25 18.87
C ASP A 234 10.61 14.72 17.91
N LYS A 235 11.21 13.79 17.14
CA LYS A 235 12.18 14.11 16.09
C LYS A 235 11.52 14.81 14.90
N MET A 236 10.35 14.37 14.45
CA MET A 236 9.57 15.03 13.41
C MET A 236 9.27 16.49 13.79
N VAL A 237 8.72 16.71 14.99
CA VAL A 237 8.38 18.05 15.48
C VAL A 237 9.61 18.96 15.59
N ARG A 238 10.78 18.40 15.90
CA ARG A 238 12.04 19.16 15.97
C ARG A 238 12.63 19.45 14.59
N ASP A 239 12.64 18.47 13.70
CA ASP A 239 13.37 18.53 12.45
C ASP A 239 12.56 19.28 11.36
N ILE A 240 11.23 19.09 11.31
CA ILE A 240 10.35 19.71 10.29
C ILE A 240 9.17 20.51 10.89
N GLY A 241 8.94 20.44 12.20
CA GLY A 241 7.81 21.12 12.84
C GLY A 241 6.53 20.30 12.86
N VAL A 242 5.41 20.99 13.12
CA VAL A 242 4.06 20.41 13.01
C VAL A 242 3.45 20.92 11.72
N ASP A 243 3.19 19.99 10.81
CA ASP A 243 2.60 20.21 9.51
C ASP A 243 1.11 19.86 9.58
N LEU A 244 0.24 20.82 9.27
CA LEU A 244 -1.20 20.63 9.38
C LEU A 244 -1.74 19.61 8.37
N ASP A 245 -1.02 19.40 7.26
CA ASP A 245 -1.43 18.50 6.19
C ASP A 245 -0.99 17.04 6.47
N ASN A 246 -0.05 16.83 7.41
CA ASN A 246 0.42 15.50 7.77
C ASN A 246 -0.47 14.77 8.80
N VAL A 247 -1.78 14.75 8.52
CA VAL A 247 -2.79 14.07 9.33
C VAL A 247 -2.48 12.57 9.54
N PRO A 248 -2.03 11.80 8.51
CA PRO A 248 -1.78 10.37 8.68
C PRO A 248 -0.70 10.05 9.73
N ALA A 249 0.39 10.82 9.79
CA ALA A 249 1.44 10.64 10.80
C ALA A 249 0.89 10.77 12.23
N TYR A 250 0.04 11.76 12.46
CA TYR A 250 -0.55 12.02 13.78
C TYR A 250 -1.54 10.94 14.19
N ASP A 251 -2.37 10.48 13.25
CA ASP A 251 -3.33 9.42 13.50
C ASP A 251 -2.62 8.09 13.82
N ALA A 252 -1.59 7.75 13.05
CA ALA A 252 -0.75 6.57 13.30
C ALA A 252 -0.05 6.63 14.66
N PHE A 253 0.56 7.78 14.99
CA PHE A 253 1.21 7.99 16.28
C PHE A 253 0.25 7.85 17.47
N LEU A 254 -0.89 8.54 17.41
CA LEU A 254 -1.89 8.49 18.48
C LEU A 254 -2.49 7.09 18.65
N THR A 255 -2.75 6.40 17.53
CA THR A 255 -3.23 5.01 17.53
C THR A 255 -2.20 4.09 18.19
N THR A 256 -0.93 4.22 17.84
CA THR A 256 0.16 3.46 18.47
C THR A 256 0.21 3.66 19.99
N LEU A 257 0.02 4.91 20.47
CA LEU A 257 0.01 5.19 21.91
C LEU A 257 -1.14 4.49 22.65
N VAL A 258 -2.32 4.46 22.05
CA VAL A 258 -3.52 3.82 22.63
C VAL A 258 -3.41 2.31 22.63
N SER A 259 -2.81 1.72 21.60
CA SER A 259 -2.63 0.26 21.48
C SER A 259 -1.63 -0.32 22.48
N SER A 260 -1.04 0.49 23.36
CA SER A 260 -0.20 -0.03 24.44
C SER A 260 -1.02 -0.57 25.61
N ASN A 261 -0.60 -1.72 26.15
CA ASN A 261 -1.18 -2.36 27.34
C ASN A 261 -0.89 -1.60 28.66
N SER A 262 -0.71 -0.28 28.60
CA SER A 262 -0.43 0.56 29.76
C SER A 262 -1.70 1.28 30.20
N SER A 263 -1.96 1.32 31.51
CA SER A 263 -3.02 2.17 32.09
C SER A 263 -2.84 3.66 31.77
N MET A 264 -1.63 4.08 31.38
CA MET A 264 -1.31 5.44 30.96
C MET A 264 -1.39 5.66 29.44
N ALA A 265 -1.82 4.67 28.65
CA ALA A 265 -1.92 4.75 27.18
C ALA A 265 -2.83 5.89 26.74
N LEU A 266 -4.10 5.83 27.13
CA LEU A 266 -5.13 6.84 26.84
C LEU A 266 -4.77 8.25 27.34
N PRO A 267 -4.38 8.44 28.63
CA PRO A 267 -3.96 9.77 29.10
C PRO A 267 -2.81 10.38 28.29
N LYS A 268 -1.81 9.58 27.90
CA LYS A 268 -0.70 10.06 27.07
C LYS A 268 -1.17 10.44 25.67
N ALA A 269 -1.98 9.60 25.04
CA ALA A 269 -2.52 9.91 23.70
C ALA A 269 -3.38 11.17 23.72
N MET A 270 -4.23 11.35 24.76
CA MET A 270 -5.02 12.56 24.95
C MET A 270 -4.16 13.82 25.14
N TYR A 271 -3.03 13.71 25.86
CA TYR A 271 -2.08 14.80 26.01
C TYR A 271 -1.50 15.24 24.66
N TYR A 272 -1.03 14.29 23.85
CA TYR A 272 -0.47 14.59 22.52
C TYR A 272 -1.52 15.11 21.55
N LEU A 273 -2.75 14.59 21.62
CA LEU A 273 -3.85 15.14 20.85
C LEU A 273 -4.13 16.59 21.25
N ASP A 274 -4.15 16.93 22.54
CA ASP A 274 -4.32 18.33 22.99
C ASP A 274 -3.20 19.22 22.47
N PHE A 275 -1.96 18.74 22.51
CA PHE A 275 -0.80 19.41 21.92
C PHE A 275 -1.00 19.70 20.42
N LEU A 276 -1.47 18.72 19.64
CA LEU A 276 -1.75 18.88 18.21
C LEU A 276 -2.89 19.89 17.97
N ASN A 277 -3.96 19.84 18.75
CA ASN A 277 -5.07 20.78 18.61
C ASN A 277 -4.65 22.22 18.89
N ARG A 278 -3.80 22.44 19.90
CA ARG A 278 -3.28 23.78 20.22
C ARG A 278 -2.44 24.37 19.09
N ARG A 279 -1.91 23.52 18.21
CA ARG A 279 -1.17 23.92 17.01
C ARG A 279 -2.06 24.05 15.76
N GLY A 280 -3.36 23.87 15.89
CA GLY A 280 -4.32 24.06 14.79
C GLY A 280 -4.61 22.80 13.97
N CYS A 281 -4.11 21.63 14.36
CA CYS A 281 -4.44 20.38 13.69
C CYS A 281 -5.88 19.94 14.04
N SER A 282 -6.87 20.27 13.22
CA SER A 282 -8.28 19.78 13.24
C SER A 282 -9.03 20.19 11.95
N PRO A 283 -10.05 19.48 11.42
CA PRO A 283 -10.65 18.18 11.78
C PRO A 283 -10.29 17.05 10.79
N GLY A 284 -10.05 15.84 11.30
CA GLY A 284 -9.65 14.64 10.52
C GLY A 284 -8.54 13.83 11.21
N VAL A 285 -7.73 14.50 12.03
CA VAL A 285 -6.79 13.84 12.96
C VAL A 285 -7.58 13.08 14.01
N GLY A 286 -7.30 11.79 14.10
CA GLY A 286 -7.76 10.96 15.19
C GLY A 286 -9.00 10.13 14.89
N GLU A 287 -9.39 9.91 13.64
CA GLU A 287 -10.47 8.95 13.33
C GLU A 287 -10.02 7.52 13.68
N ARG A 288 -8.86 7.06 13.19
CA ARG A 288 -8.33 5.73 13.55
C ARG A 288 -8.00 5.68 15.03
N PHE A 289 -7.38 6.74 15.57
CA PHE A 289 -7.12 6.81 17.01
C PHE A 289 -8.40 6.76 17.84
N PHE A 290 -9.48 7.44 17.44
CA PHE A 290 -10.73 7.45 18.18
C PHE A 290 -11.41 6.08 18.14
N ARG A 291 -11.41 5.44 16.97
CA ARG A 291 -11.85 4.04 16.82
C ARG A 291 -11.06 3.15 17.78
N ALA A 292 -9.73 3.20 17.75
CA ALA A 292 -8.86 2.43 18.65
C ALA A 292 -9.13 2.73 20.13
N ALA A 293 -9.30 4.00 20.50
CA ALA A 293 -9.60 4.42 21.87
C ALA A 293 -10.95 3.88 22.37
N LEU A 294 -11.98 3.89 21.52
CA LEU A 294 -13.27 3.26 21.85
C LEU A 294 -13.15 1.74 22.00
N ALA A 295 -12.32 1.08 21.19
CA ALA A 295 -12.05 -0.36 21.34
C ALA A 295 -11.48 -0.65 22.74
N VAL A 296 -10.45 0.09 23.16
CA VAL A 296 -9.83 -0.07 24.48
C VAL A 296 -10.84 0.17 25.61
N HIS A 297 -11.68 1.20 25.50
CA HIS A 297 -12.72 1.45 26.51
C HIS A 297 -13.79 0.36 26.54
N LEU A 298 -14.16 -0.20 25.40
CA LEU A 298 -15.10 -1.32 25.32
C LEU A 298 -14.53 -2.57 25.97
N GLU A 299 -13.27 -2.91 25.68
CA GLU A 299 -12.59 -4.07 26.28
C GLU A 299 -12.45 -3.97 27.80
N VAL A 300 -12.19 -2.77 28.31
CA VAL A 300 -12.06 -2.52 29.77
C VAL A 300 -13.41 -2.30 30.45
N GLY A 301 -14.49 -2.04 29.68
CA GLY A 301 -15.81 -1.71 30.21
C GLY A 301 -15.91 -0.30 30.81
N GLU A 302 -15.02 0.62 30.44
CA GLU A 302 -14.92 1.97 31.02
C GLU A 302 -15.84 2.95 30.27
N LEU A 303 -17.13 2.94 30.64
CA LEU A 303 -18.15 3.77 30.00
C LEU A 303 -17.89 5.28 30.10
N ARG A 304 -17.44 5.78 31.26
CA ARG A 304 -17.27 7.23 31.44
C ARG A 304 -16.21 7.79 30.50
N GLY A 305 -15.12 7.06 30.32
CA GLY A 305 -14.08 7.40 29.36
C GLY A 305 -14.60 7.39 27.92
N ALA A 306 -15.32 6.34 27.53
CA ALA A 306 -15.92 6.24 26.19
C ALA A 306 -16.88 7.39 25.88
N THR A 307 -17.80 7.72 26.80
CA THR A 307 -18.75 8.83 26.63
C THR A 307 -18.04 10.18 26.58
N TYR A 308 -17.03 10.39 27.42
CA TYR A 308 -16.22 11.61 27.37
C TYR A 308 -15.53 11.77 26.01
N LEU A 309 -14.96 10.70 25.47
CA LEU A 309 -14.40 10.72 24.12
C LEU A 309 -15.51 11.01 23.11
N TRP A 310 -16.63 10.28 23.14
CA TRP A 310 -17.74 10.51 22.22
C TRP A 310 -18.14 11.99 22.16
N ASP A 311 -18.45 12.60 23.29
CA ASP A 311 -18.87 14.01 23.34
C ASP A 311 -17.79 14.98 22.85
N LYS A 312 -16.52 14.69 23.16
CA LYS A 312 -15.38 15.55 22.80
C LYS A 312 -15.06 15.52 21.31
N PHE A 313 -15.12 14.35 20.68
CA PHE A 313 -14.70 14.17 19.29
C PHE A 313 -15.87 14.32 18.33
N VAL A 314 -17.01 13.75 18.70
CA VAL A 314 -18.18 13.73 17.85
C VAL A 314 -18.96 15.03 17.98
N GLY A 315 -19.35 15.39 19.21
CA GLY A 315 -20.22 16.54 19.46
C GLY A 315 -19.59 17.90 19.14
N ARG A 316 -18.26 18.03 19.29
CA ARG A 316 -17.55 19.31 19.11
C ARG A 316 -16.75 19.43 17.82
N ARG A 317 -16.32 18.33 17.19
CA ARG A 317 -15.44 18.39 16.00
C ARG A 317 -16.14 18.00 14.70
N GLY A 318 -17.40 17.56 14.75
CA GLY A 318 -18.10 17.09 13.56
C GLY A 318 -17.40 15.92 12.88
N LEU A 319 -16.66 15.10 13.64
CA LEU A 319 -16.06 13.88 13.12
C LEU A 319 -17.16 12.98 12.55
N VAL A 320 -16.96 12.53 11.32
CA VAL A 320 -17.90 11.61 10.67
C VAL A 320 -17.87 10.31 11.46
N ARG A 321 -19.00 10.00 12.10
CA ARG A 321 -19.19 8.75 12.83
C ARG A 321 -19.26 7.63 11.79
N ASP A 322 -18.53 6.55 11.99
CA ASP A 322 -18.71 5.34 11.21
C ASP A 322 -19.58 4.31 11.96
N MET A 323 -19.98 3.26 11.24
CA MET A 323 -20.82 2.20 11.79
C MET A 323 -20.14 1.46 12.96
N GLU A 324 -18.83 1.36 12.94
CA GLU A 324 -18.06 0.63 13.96
C GLU A 324 -18.04 1.38 15.29
N MET A 325 -17.85 2.70 15.24
CA MET A 325 -17.88 3.59 16.40
C MET A 325 -19.25 3.54 17.11
N TYR A 326 -20.36 3.59 16.37
CA TYR A 326 -21.71 3.41 16.93
C TYR A 326 -21.90 2.04 17.56
N ASN A 327 -21.55 0.97 16.85
CA ASN A 327 -21.70 -0.39 17.36
C ASN A 327 -20.94 -0.58 18.67
N ARG A 328 -19.73 -0.01 18.81
CA ARG A 328 -18.95 -0.07 20.06
C ARG A 328 -19.63 0.66 21.21
N MET A 329 -20.20 1.84 20.99
CA MET A 329 -20.95 2.55 22.03
C MET A 329 -22.21 1.79 22.43
N ILE A 330 -22.94 1.24 21.46
CA ILE A 330 -24.14 0.43 21.71
C ILE A 330 -23.76 -0.83 22.51
N MET A 331 -22.67 -1.52 22.17
CA MET A 331 -22.14 -2.66 22.92
C MET A 331 -21.79 -2.31 24.36
N LEU A 332 -21.10 -1.18 24.57
CA LEU A 332 -20.70 -0.75 25.90
C LEU A 332 -21.89 -0.33 26.77
N GLN A 333 -22.91 0.30 26.17
CA GLN A 333 -24.15 0.64 26.88
C GLN A 333 -25.02 -0.59 27.15
N GLY A 334 -25.06 -1.53 26.20
CA GLY A 334 -25.78 -2.81 26.30
C GLY A 334 -25.23 -3.69 27.41
N SER A 335 -23.90 -3.79 27.55
CA SER A 335 -23.27 -4.56 28.63
C SER A 335 -23.58 -4.02 30.03
N LEU A 336 -24.03 -2.76 30.12
CA LEU A 336 -24.44 -2.09 31.36
C LEU A 336 -25.96 -2.00 31.53
N GLY A 337 -26.76 -2.49 30.57
CA GLY A 337 -28.22 -2.50 30.62
C GLY A 337 -28.88 -1.12 30.39
N HIS A 338 -28.18 -0.16 29.79
CA HIS A 338 -28.70 1.19 29.54
C HIS A 338 -29.57 1.25 28.26
N GLY A 339 -30.67 0.49 28.24
CA GLY A 339 -31.53 0.32 27.07
C GLY A 339 -32.07 1.62 26.46
N GLU A 340 -32.44 2.61 27.27
CA GLU A 340 -32.94 3.90 26.77
C GLU A 340 -31.88 4.65 25.95
N VAL A 341 -30.62 4.65 26.42
CA VAL A 341 -29.50 5.32 25.73
C VAL A 341 -29.13 4.61 24.43
N ILE A 342 -29.33 3.29 24.36
CA ILE A 342 -29.11 2.52 23.13
C ILE A 342 -30.06 2.98 22.03
N VAL A 343 -31.33 3.26 22.36
CA VAL A 343 -32.30 3.79 21.40
C VAL A 343 -31.85 5.16 20.87
N ASP A 344 -31.35 6.03 21.75
CA ASP A 344 -30.81 7.33 21.32
C ASP A 344 -29.64 7.18 20.33
N TYR A 345 -28.75 6.21 20.55
CA TYR A 345 -27.65 5.91 19.61
C TYR A 345 -28.13 5.33 18.28
N LEU A 346 -29.17 4.50 18.29
CA LEU A 346 -29.77 3.96 17.06
C LEU A 346 -30.46 5.06 16.24
N ASP A 347 -31.19 5.95 16.90
CA ASP A 347 -31.86 7.08 16.25
C ASP A 347 -30.84 8.07 15.67
N ASP A 348 -29.77 8.39 16.43
CA ASP A 348 -28.67 9.22 15.94
C ASP A 348 -27.92 8.54 14.78
N MET A 349 -27.72 7.22 14.82
CA MET A 349 -27.10 6.48 13.71
C MET A 349 -27.91 6.66 12.41
N ILE A 350 -29.24 6.48 12.47
CA ILE A 350 -30.15 6.66 11.33
C ILE A 350 -30.15 8.11 10.85
N PHE A 351 -30.17 9.07 11.78
CA PHE A 351 -30.11 10.50 11.46
C PHE A 351 -28.86 10.87 10.65
N ASN A 352 -27.74 10.19 10.90
CA ASN A 352 -26.48 10.40 10.17
C ASN A 352 -26.35 9.55 8.89
N GLY A 353 -27.43 8.88 8.46
CA GLY A 353 -27.45 8.10 7.22
C GLY A 353 -26.78 6.72 7.34
N LEU A 354 -26.54 6.24 8.55
CA LEU A 354 -26.04 4.90 8.82
C LEU A 354 -27.18 4.00 9.25
N PHE A 355 -27.20 2.76 8.76
CA PHE A 355 -28.26 1.80 9.08
C PHE A 355 -27.74 0.67 9.96
N PRO A 356 -28.42 0.35 11.08
CA PRO A 356 -28.06 -0.77 11.95
C PRO A 356 -27.88 -2.07 11.16
N ASN A 357 -26.83 -2.83 11.48
CA ASN A 357 -26.53 -4.11 10.84
C ASN A 357 -26.78 -5.28 11.81
N THR A 358 -26.50 -6.50 11.36
CA THR A 358 -26.66 -7.71 12.18
C THR A 358 -25.91 -7.61 13.52
N ASN A 359 -24.71 -7.01 13.52
CA ASN A 359 -23.94 -6.82 14.75
C ASN A 359 -24.62 -5.83 15.71
N THR A 360 -25.22 -4.76 15.18
CA THR A 360 -26.00 -3.81 15.97
C THR A 360 -27.20 -4.51 16.64
N TYR A 361 -27.99 -5.27 15.89
CA TYR A 361 -29.18 -5.93 16.43
C TYR A 361 -28.86 -7.05 17.43
N ASN A 362 -27.79 -7.82 17.21
CA ASN A 362 -27.35 -8.87 18.13
C ASN A 362 -26.97 -8.36 19.53
N VAL A 363 -26.71 -7.06 19.66
CA VAL A 363 -26.33 -6.40 20.92
C VAL A 363 -27.54 -5.83 21.64
N VAL A 364 -28.60 -5.52 20.90
CA VAL A 364 -29.85 -4.93 21.41
C VAL A 364 -30.83 -6.02 21.88
N LEU A 365 -30.76 -7.20 21.27
CA LEU A 365 -31.53 -8.41 21.62
C LEU A 365 -30.81 -9.22 22.71
#